data_AF-A0A7S3Y4C3-F1
#
_entry.id   AF-A0A7S3Y4C3-F1
#
_cell.length_a   1.000
_cell.length_b   1.000
_cell.length_c   1.000
_cell.angle_alpha   90.00
_cell.angle_beta   90.00
_cell.angle_gamma   90.00
#
_symmetry.space_group_name_H-M   'P 1'
#
loop_
_entity.id
_entity.type
_entity.pdbx_description
1 polymer ?
#
loop_
_entity_poly.entity_id
_entity_poly.type
_entity_poly.pdbx_seq_one_letter_code
_entity_poly.pdbx_strand_id
1 'polypeptide(L)'
;EAAEKAAALEADRAQRRRWEEEVAKRQRALQETAQLLQERVAARNALHEGRKAAWRELEVSRAALEETRGERDRAERALRAALPRAVAQGLEAVQKIVAKENISGYYGPVIENFQLVDSKFQTAVEVAAGNALFHAIVDTDATAARLMRTLEKHRLGRVTFMPLNKLRVKKYNYPDSPEVVPLISCALQFDPRVEAAMLQVFGRKLIARNQEVAAHFSSLANMDAITLDGDEVNRKGAIQGGFYDERANRLAMMEKKRKADQELQPMQEKHDAMDRKVREVDQQITGLLGQIQKLEAKKQNLSHRISEQTKDATLLGDKVDKAAELLERQQERLLPQLRQDLAADGARAEALRAELGTPLQATLSPEEQRRLATLQEETTTQAEALQAREAELAQAAGRRHRLQALLKNNLGKRRQELKAALNPAGKGGQLMEREGALQQAQASLQSTTSALEANKANHEEVKQALKASKADIKKLMTAD
;
A
#
# COMPACT_ATOMS: atom_id res chain seq x y z
N GLU A 1 -32.93 -46.75 -1.28
CA GLU A 1 -31.60 -46.86 -0.63
C GLU A 1 -30.39 -46.93 -1.57
N ALA A 2 -30.17 -48.00 -2.34
CA ALA A 2 -28.96 -48.09 -3.19
C ALA A 2 -28.90 -47.04 -4.31
N ALA A 3 -30.05 -46.75 -4.95
CA ALA A 3 -30.17 -45.69 -5.95
C ALA A 3 -29.95 -44.28 -5.35
N GLU A 4 -30.37 -44.05 -4.10
CA GLU A 4 -30.16 -42.76 -3.42
C GLU A 4 -28.68 -42.56 -3.04
N LYS A 5 -27.98 -43.63 -2.62
CA LYS A 5 -26.53 -43.58 -2.35
C LYS A 5 -25.72 -43.34 -3.63
N ALA A 6 -26.13 -43.93 -4.76
CA ALA A 6 -25.52 -43.67 -6.06
C ALA A 6 -25.73 -42.21 -6.52
N ALA A 7 -26.95 -41.68 -6.38
CA ALA A 7 -27.26 -40.29 -6.71
C ALA A 7 -26.48 -39.29 -5.83
N ALA A 8 -26.34 -39.57 -4.53
CA ALA A 8 -25.52 -38.76 -3.62
C ALA A 8 -24.03 -38.76 -4.02
N LEU A 9 -23.49 -39.91 -4.41
CA LEU A 9 -22.11 -40.04 -4.89
C LEU A 9 -21.88 -39.26 -6.20
N GLU A 10 -22.83 -39.26 -7.13
CA GLU A 10 -22.75 -38.46 -8.35
C GLU A 10 -22.81 -36.95 -8.07
N ALA A 11 -23.65 -36.53 -7.12
CA ALA A 11 -23.70 -35.13 -6.68
C ALA A 11 -22.36 -34.67 -6.06
N ASP A 12 -21.77 -35.48 -5.19
CA ASP A 12 -20.46 -35.20 -4.57
C ASP A 12 -19.32 -35.17 -5.62
N ARG A 13 -19.35 -36.07 -6.62
CA ARG A 13 -18.42 -36.04 -7.76
C ARG A 13 -18.57 -34.77 -8.60
N ALA A 14 -19.80 -34.34 -8.86
CA ALA A 14 -20.06 -33.09 -9.58
C ALA A 14 -19.59 -31.87 -8.78
N GLN A 15 -19.80 -31.87 -7.47
CA GLN A 15 -19.31 -30.81 -6.58
C GLN A 15 -17.78 -30.75 -6.54
N ARG A 16 -17.09 -31.90 -6.46
CA ARG A 16 -15.63 -31.99 -6.55
C ARG A 16 -15.11 -31.38 -7.85
N ARG A 17 -15.67 -31.76 -9.00
CA ARG A 17 -15.27 -31.20 -10.31
C ARG A 17 -15.43 -29.68 -10.36
N ARG A 18 -16.54 -29.15 -9.84
CA ARG A 18 -16.76 -27.69 -9.75
C ARG A 18 -15.69 -27.00 -8.90
N TRP A 19 -15.30 -27.60 -7.78
CA TRP A 19 -14.24 -27.05 -6.93
C TRP A 19 -12.86 -27.12 -7.60
N GLU A 20 -12.53 -28.22 -8.28
CA GLU A 20 -11.30 -28.36 -9.06
C GLU A 20 -11.22 -27.32 -10.20
N GLU A 21 -12.32 -27.09 -10.92
CA GLU A 21 -12.41 -26.04 -11.95
C GLU A 21 -12.23 -24.63 -11.37
N GLU A 22 -12.86 -24.33 -10.23
CA GLU A 22 -12.69 -23.05 -9.52
C GLU A 22 -11.25 -22.83 -9.06
N VAL A 23 -10.60 -23.88 -8.54
CA VAL A 23 -9.18 -23.87 -8.16
C VAL A 23 -8.32 -23.58 -9.39
N ALA A 24 -8.56 -24.25 -10.52
CA ALA A 24 -7.80 -24.04 -11.75
C ALA A 24 -7.95 -22.60 -12.27
N LYS A 25 -9.17 -22.04 -12.25
CA LYS A 25 -9.41 -20.62 -12.60
C LYS A 25 -8.65 -19.67 -11.69
N ARG A 26 -8.65 -19.92 -10.38
CA ARG A 26 -7.93 -19.08 -9.40
C ARG A 26 -6.42 -19.21 -9.54
N GLN A 27 -5.91 -20.39 -9.88
CA GLN A 27 -4.49 -20.60 -10.17
C GLN A 27 -4.02 -19.81 -11.40
N ARG A 28 -4.84 -19.75 -12.46
CA ARG A 28 -4.57 -18.89 -13.62
C ARG A 28 -4.52 -17.42 -13.23
N ALA A 29 -5.53 -16.95 -12.49
CA ALA A 29 -5.54 -15.58 -11.96
C ALA A 29 -4.34 -15.29 -11.04
N LEU A 30 -3.89 -16.27 -10.24
CA LEU A 30 -2.69 -16.13 -9.41
C LEU A 30 -1.44 -15.96 -10.29
N GLN A 31 -1.29 -16.75 -11.34
CA GLN A 31 -0.17 -16.63 -12.29
C GLN A 31 -0.17 -15.26 -12.98
N GLU A 32 -1.31 -14.79 -13.47
CA GLU A 32 -1.45 -13.45 -14.06
C GLU A 32 -1.07 -12.34 -13.06
N THR A 33 -1.55 -12.43 -11.81
CA THR A 33 -1.18 -11.46 -10.78
C THR A 33 0.31 -11.50 -10.43
N ALA A 34 0.94 -12.68 -10.48
CA ALA A 34 2.36 -12.83 -10.23
C ALA A 34 3.21 -12.23 -11.36
N GLN A 35 2.80 -12.41 -12.62
CA GLN A 35 3.44 -11.78 -13.78
C GLN A 35 3.33 -10.25 -13.70
N LEU A 36 2.13 -9.72 -13.48
CA LEU A 36 1.91 -8.28 -13.29
C LEU A 36 2.74 -7.73 -12.12
N LEU A 37 2.87 -8.47 -11.01
CA LEU A 37 3.71 -8.06 -9.89
C LEU A 37 5.18 -7.97 -10.30
N GLN A 38 5.70 -8.96 -11.02
CA GLN A 38 7.08 -8.94 -11.52
C GLN A 38 7.34 -7.75 -12.45
N GLU A 39 6.42 -7.47 -13.38
CA GLU A 39 6.50 -6.31 -14.27
C GLU A 39 6.53 -4.99 -13.49
N ARG A 40 5.66 -4.83 -12.49
CA ARG A 40 5.62 -3.61 -11.66
C ARG A 40 6.87 -3.45 -10.80
N VAL A 41 7.41 -4.54 -10.26
CA VAL A 41 8.68 -4.53 -9.52
C VAL A 41 9.84 -4.16 -10.45
N ALA A 42 9.90 -4.72 -11.66
CA ALA A 42 10.90 -4.37 -12.66
C ALA A 42 10.81 -2.88 -13.05
N ALA A 43 9.60 -2.38 -13.33
CA ALA A 43 9.36 -0.97 -13.63
C ALA A 43 9.80 -0.05 -12.48
N ARG A 44 9.50 -0.42 -11.22
CA ARG A 44 9.93 0.31 -10.02
C ARG A 44 11.46 0.33 -9.89
N ASN A 45 12.14 -0.77 -10.18
CA ASN A 45 13.59 -0.83 -10.15
C ASN A 45 14.23 0.04 -11.25
N ALA A 46 13.67 0.02 -12.47
CA ALA A 46 14.08 0.90 -13.56
C ALA A 46 13.91 2.38 -13.20
N LEU A 47 12.77 2.76 -12.60
CA LEU A 47 12.56 4.13 -12.11
C LEU A 47 13.50 4.49 -10.96
N HIS A 48 13.87 3.56 -10.08
CA HIS A 48 14.86 3.82 -9.04
C HIS A 48 16.26 4.10 -9.61
N GLU A 49 16.68 3.38 -10.65
CA GLU A 49 17.94 3.68 -11.33
C GLU A 49 17.88 5.02 -12.08
N GLY A 50 16.78 5.29 -12.78
CA GLY A 50 16.51 6.60 -13.40
C GLY A 50 16.51 7.74 -12.37
N ARG A 51 15.94 7.51 -11.18
CA ARG A 51 15.97 8.43 -10.05
C ARG A 51 17.39 8.72 -9.61
N LYS A 52 18.23 7.69 -9.41
CA LYS A 52 19.63 7.90 -9.02
C LYS A 52 20.38 8.75 -10.04
N ALA A 53 20.15 8.52 -11.34
CA ALA A 53 20.74 9.35 -12.40
C ALA A 53 20.25 10.81 -12.32
N ALA A 54 18.94 11.03 -12.20
CA ALA A 54 18.36 12.37 -12.08
C ALA A 54 18.84 13.11 -10.82
N TRP A 55 19.03 12.42 -9.70
CA TRP A 55 19.59 13.00 -8.47
C TRP A 55 21.05 13.43 -8.64
N ARG A 56 21.87 12.65 -9.36
CA ARG A 56 23.25 13.06 -9.68
C ARG A 56 23.26 14.30 -10.57
N GLU A 57 22.40 14.35 -11.59
CA GLU A 57 22.24 15.53 -12.46
C GLU A 57 21.79 16.76 -11.66
N LEU A 58 20.84 16.59 -10.73
CA LEU A 58 20.36 17.65 -9.84
C LEU A 58 21.48 18.16 -8.94
N GLU A 59 22.30 17.28 -8.38
CA GLU A 59 23.42 17.65 -7.52
C GLU A 59 24.50 18.42 -8.28
N VAL A 60 24.83 17.99 -9.51
CA VAL A 60 25.74 18.73 -10.41
C VAL A 60 25.17 20.10 -10.75
N SER A 61 23.89 20.18 -11.12
CA SER A 61 23.24 21.46 -11.43
C SER A 61 23.16 22.37 -10.21
N ARG A 62 22.97 21.82 -9.02
CA ARG A 62 22.95 22.57 -7.76
C ARG A 62 24.34 23.11 -7.43
N ALA A 63 25.39 22.30 -7.57
CA ALA A 63 26.76 22.73 -7.35
C ALA A 63 27.15 23.87 -8.30
N ALA A 64 26.83 23.73 -9.60
CA ALA A 64 27.05 24.80 -10.58
C ALA A 64 26.28 26.08 -10.23
N LEU A 65 25.02 25.96 -9.80
CA LEU A 65 24.22 27.10 -9.38
C LEU A 65 24.79 27.80 -8.13
N GLU A 66 25.22 27.04 -7.13
CA GLU A 66 25.85 27.58 -5.91
C GLU A 66 27.20 28.24 -6.23
N GLU A 67 27.97 27.70 -7.18
CA GLU A 67 29.21 28.29 -7.66
C GLU A 67 28.98 29.63 -8.37
N THR A 68 28.14 29.68 -9.40
CA THR A 68 27.81 30.92 -10.13
C THR A 68 27.22 31.97 -9.20
N ARG A 69 26.34 31.57 -8.27
CA ARG A 69 25.81 32.47 -7.24
C ARG A 69 26.90 32.99 -6.32
N GLY A 70 27.81 32.12 -5.90
CA GLY A 70 28.98 32.48 -5.09
C GLY A 70 29.89 33.47 -5.82
N GLU A 71 30.13 33.29 -7.11
CA GLU A 71 30.90 34.22 -7.94
C GLU A 71 30.23 35.59 -8.04
N ARG A 72 28.91 35.61 -8.27
CA ARG A 72 28.12 36.85 -8.27
C ARG A 72 28.23 37.58 -6.93
N ASP A 73 28.06 36.87 -5.82
CA ASP A 73 28.17 37.43 -4.47
C ASP A 73 29.59 37.90 -4.14
N ARG A 74 30.64 37.25 -4.67
CA ARG A 74 32.04 37.70 -4.53
C ARG A 74 32.27 38.98 -5.33
N ALA A 75 31.86 39.03 -6.59
CA ALA A 75 32.00 40.19 -7.46
C ALA A 75 31.24 41.40 -6.90
N GLU A 76 30.02 41.18 -6.40
CA GLU A 76 29.22 42.21 -5.75
C GLU A 76 29.87 42.73 -4.46
N ARG A 77 30.40 41.85 -3.61
CA ARG A 77 31.13 42.27 -2.39
C ARG A 77 32.41 43.03 -2.73
N ALA A 78 33.16 42.62 -3.76
CA ALA A 78 34.35 43.32 -4.22
C ALA A 78 34.00 44.74 -4.71
N LEU A 79 32.93 44.88 -5.51
CA LEU A 79 32.46 46.18 -5.97
C LEU A 79 32.05 47.10 -4.80
N ARG A 80 31.36 46.54 -3.79
CA ARG A 80 30.98 47.27 -2.57
C ARG A 80 32.19 47.69 -1.74
N ALA A 81 33.23 46.86 -1.66
CA ALA A 81 34.45 47.18 -0.92
C ALA A 81 35.27 48.31 -1.58
N ALA A 82 35.17 48.45 -2.91
CA ALA A 82 35.83 49.53 -3.65
C ALA A 82 35.16 50.91 -3.48
N LEU A 83 33.99 50.97 -2.84
CA LEU A 83 33.16 52.15 -2.65
C LEU A 83 33.27 52.72 -1.22
N PRO A 84 33.16 54.05 -1.03
CA PRO A 84 32.93 54.61 0.29
C PRO A 84 31.69 54.00 0.94
N ARG A 85 31.80 53.61 2.22
CA ARG A 85 30.76 52.88 2.96
C ARG A 85 29.36 53.54 2.87
N ALA A 86 29.30 54.86 2.95
CA ALA A 86 28.05 55.61 2.84
C ALA A 86 27.39 55.51 1.46
N VAL A 87 28.19 55.43 0.38
CA VAL A 87 27.69 55.30 -1.00
C VAL A 87 27.23 53.87 -1.26
N ALA A 88 28.01 52.87 -0.82
CA ALA A 88 27.64 51.47 -0.94
C ALA A 88 26.32 51.15 -0.22
N GLN A 89 26.15 51.61 1.03
CA GLN A 89 24.91 51.47 1.79
C GLN A 89 23.74 52.20 1.11
N GLY A 90 23.99 53.40 0.59
CA GLY A 90 23.00 54.19 -0.14
C GLY A 90 22.44 53.47 -1.35
N LEU A 91 23.31 52.96 -2.22
CA LEU A 91 22.89 52.26 -3.44
C LEU A 91 22.10 50.98 -3.14
N GLU A 92 22.55 50.19 -2.17
CA GLU A 92 21.84 48.98 -1.74
C GLU A 92 20.45 49.30 -1.18
N ALA A 93 20.36 50.35 -0.37
CA ALA A 93 19.09 50.81 0.17
C ALA A 93 18.14 51.28 -0.93
N VAL A 94 18.63 52.05 -1.92
CA VAL A 94 17.82 52.48 -3.06
C VAL A 94 17.28 51.27 -3.82
N GLN A 95 18.13 50.31 -4.18
CA GLN A 95 17.68 49.11 -4.89
C GLN A 95 16.60 48.34 -4.09
N LYS A 96 16.78 48.19 -2.77
CA LYS A 96 15.79 47.54 -1.89
C LYS A 96 14.47 48.32 -1.80
N ILE A 97 14.53 49.64 -1.70
CA ILE A 97 13.34 50.52 -1.64
C ILE A 97 12.59 50.46 -2.97
N VAL A 98 13.29 50.56 -4.09
CA VAL A 98 12.70 50.50 -5.44
C VAL A 98 12.01 49.15 -5.65
N ALA A 99 12.64 48.04 -5.27
CA ALA A 99 12.04 46.70 -5.35
C ALA A 99 10.81 46.54 -4.43
N LYS A 100 10.84 47.13 -3.23
CA LYS A 100 9.75 47.02 -2.25
C LYS A 100 8.55 47.90 -2.59
N GLU A 101 8.78 49.13 -3.04
CA GLU A 101 7.73 50.10 -3.36
C GLU A 101 7.32 50.09 -4.84
N ASN A 102 7.95 49.23 -5.65
CA ASN A 102 7.75 49.09 -7.10
C ASN A 102 7.76 50.45 -7.83
N ILE A 103 8.76 51.28 -7.53
CA ILE A 103 8.86 52.63 -8.08
C ILE A 103 9.28 52.56 -9.55
N SER A 104 8.36 52.90 -10.45
CA SER A 104 8.69 53.11 -11.87
C SER A 104 9.55 54.36 -12.04
N GLY A 105 10.54 54.32 -12.93
CA GLY A 105 11.38 55.49 -13.25
C GLY A 105 12.79 55.47 -12.66
N TYR A 106 13.21 54.37 -12.03
CA TYR A 106 14.60 54.14 -11.63
C TYR A 106 15.31 53.24 -12.66
N TYR A 107 16.38 53.74 -13.28
CA TYR A 107 17.14 53.01 -14.30
C TYR A 107 18.40 52.33 -13.72
N GLY A 108 18.77 52.59 -12.48
CA GLY A 108 20.00 52.05 -11.87
C GLY A 108 21.19 53.01 -11.90
N PRO A 109 22.32 52.61 -11.32
CA PRO A 109 23.58 53.34 -11.42
C PRO A 109 24.10 53.40 -12.87
N VAL A 110 24.90 54.41 -13.21
CA VAL A 110 25.50 54.55 -14.56
C VAL A 110 26.24 53.28 -14.99
N ILE A 111 26.98 52.67 -14.07
CA ILE A 111 27.79 51.46 -14.33
C ILE A 111 26.96 50.26 -14.83
N GLU A 112 25.66 50.22 -14.57
CA GLU A 112 24.74 49.18 -15.04
C GLU A 112 24.14 49.50 -16.42
N ASN A 113 24.22 50.76 -16.86
CA ASN A 113 23.48 51.29 -18.01
C ASN A 113 24.32 51.44 -19.30
N PHE A 114 25.57 50.99 -19.31
CA PHE A 114 26.42 50.94 -20.50
C PHE A 114 27.17 49.61 -20.64
N GLN A 115 27.72 49.38 -21.82
CA GLN A 115 28.61 48.28 -22.17
C GLN A 115 29.88 48.83 -22.80
N LEU A 116 31.01 48.21 -22.49
CA LEU A 116 32.29 48.52 -23.12
C LEU A 116 32.39 47.78 -24.45
N VAL A 117 32.91 48.45 -25.47
CA VAL A 117 33.18 47.85 -26.79
C VAL A 117 34.38 46.90 -26.72
N ASP A 118 35.43 47.28 -25.99
CA ASP A 118 36.62 46.48 -25.74
C ASP A 118 37.07 46.66 -24.27
N SER A 119 37.53 45.57 -23.68
CA SER A 119 38.19 45.52 -22.36
C SER A 119 39.37 46.49 -22.23
N LYS A 120 40.06 46.84 -23.32
CA LYS A 120 41.19 47.79 -23.32
C LYS A 120 40.82 49.18 -22.82
N PHE A 121 39.56 49.57 -22.93
CA PHE A 121 39.09 50.88 -22.48
C PHE A 121 38.64 50.90 -21.01
N GLN A 122 38.71 49.78 -20.29
CA GLN A 122 38.25 49.69 -18.90
C GLN A 122 38.93 50.74 -18.00
N THR A 123 40.25 50.85 -18.03
CA THR A 123 40.99 51.81 -17.20
C THR A 123 40.63 53.26 -17.55
N ALA A 124 40.66 53.59 -18.84
CA ALA A 124 40.32 54.94 -19.32
C ALA A 124 38.88 55.35 -18.93
N VAL A 125 37.90 54.45 -19.08
CA VAL A 125 36.49 54.73 -18.75
C VAL A 125 36.28 54.82 -17.23
N GLU A 126 36.97 54.00 -16.44
CA GLU A 126 36.89 54.06 -14.98
C GLU A 126 37.43 55.40 -14.46
N VAL A 127 38.59 55.85 -14.95
CA VAL A 127 39.17 57.15 -14.58
C VAL A 127 38.25 58.27 -15.05
N ALA A 128 37.76 58.20 -16.29
CA ALA A 128 36.88 59.21 -16.88
C ALA A 128 35.62 59.49 -16.04
N ALA A 129 34.97 58.44 -15.57
CA ALA A 129 33.75 58.58 -14.79
C ALA A 129 34.02 58.71 -13.28
N GLY A 130 35.06 58.07 -12.75
CA GLY A 130 35.39 58.06 -11.33
C GLY A 130 34.17 57.68 -10.48
N ASN A 131 33.77 58.58 -9.57
CA ASN A 131 32.60 58.37 -8.71
C ASN A 131 31.26 58.53 -9.43
N ALA A 132 31.23 59.12 -10.63
CA ALA A 132 30.01 59.29 -11.42
C ALA A 132 29.45 57.97 -11.94
N LEU A 133 30.27 56.90 -12.00
CA LEU A 133 29.81 55.53 -12.30
C LEU A 133 28.67 55.06 -11.38
N PHE A 134 28.65 55.57 -10.16
CA PHE A 134 27.75 55.16 -9.09
C PHE A 134 26.58 56.13 -8.89
N HIS A 135 26.42 57.10 -9.79
CA HIS A 135 25.27 57.99 -9.75
C HIS A 135 24.03 57.26 -10.27
N ALA A 136 22.93 57.35 -9.53
CA ALA A 136 21.67 56.69 -9.88
C ALA A 136 20.89 57.49 -10.92
N ILE A 137 20.63 56.89 -12.08
CA ILE A 137 19.83 57.49 -13.15
C ILE A 137 18.35 57.31 -12.82
N VAL A 138 17.59 58.42 -12.87
CA VAL A 138 16.15 58.46 -12.62
C VAL A 138 15.43 59.26 -13.68
N ASP A 139 14.15 58.98 -13.90
CA ASP A 139 13.32 59.65 -14.90
C ASP A 139 13.11 61.14 -14.61
N THR A 140 12.71 61.46 -13.38
CA THR A 140 12.29 62.79 -12.93
C THR A 140 12.90 63.16 -11.59
N ASP A 141 12.99 64.46 -11.33
CA ASP A 141 13.41 65.00 -10.05
C ASP A 141 12.42 64.70 -8.91
N ALA A 142 11.14 64.49 -9.22
CA ALA A 142 10.15 64.05 -8.24
C ALA A 142 10.48 62.64 -7.70
N THR A 143 10.84 61.71 -8.59
CA THR A 143 11.30 60.36 -8.21
C THR A 143 12.59 60.43 -7.39
N ALA A 144 13.54 61.27 -7.81
CA ALA A 144 14.78 61.51 -7.06
C ALA A 144 14.50 62.01 -5.62
N ALA A 145 13.64 63.03 -5.49
CA ALA A 145 13.30 63.62 -4.20
C ALA A 145 12.57 62.63 -3.29
N ARG A 146 11.70 61.78 -3.85
CA ARG A 146 11.04 60.70 -3.11
C ARG A 146 12.06 59.71 -2.54
N LEU A 147 12.98 59.21 -3.37
CA LEU A 147 14.03 58.28 -2.94
C LEU A 147 14.96 58.92 -1.91
N MET A 148 15.35 60.19 -2.09
CA MET A 148 16.15 60.93 -1.12
C MET A 148 15.46 61.04 0.25
N ARG A 149 14.17 61.41 0.30
CA ARG A 149 13.42 61.51 1.56
C ARG A 149 13.35 60.18 2.29
N THR A 150 13.15 59.08 1.56
CA THR A 150 13.12 57.74 2.15
C THR A 150 14.50 57.33 2.69
N LEU A 151 15.57 57.61 1.94
CA LEU A 151 16.95 57.38 2.40
C LEU A 151 17.28 58.17 3.66
N GLU A 152 16.89 59.45 3.71
CA GLU A 152 17.14 60.35 4.84
C GLU A 152 16.36 59.91 6.09
N LYS A 153 15.06 59.59 5.93
CA LYS A 153 14.20 59.09 7.01
C LYS A 153 14.79 57.87 7.72
N HIS A 154 15.44 56.99 6.95
CA HIS A 154 16.05 55.76 7.46
C HIS A 154 17.57 55.85 7.67
N ARG A 155 18.18 57.03 7.41
CA ARG A 155 19.64 57.28 7.50
C ARG A 155 20.49 56.25 6.73
N LEU A 156 20.05 55.89 5.53
CA LEU A 156 20.59 54.74 4.76
C LEU A 156 21.78 55.09 3.85
N GLY A 157 22.59 56.09 4.19
CA GLY A 157 23.77 56.48 3.39
C GLY A 157 23.49 57.62 2.41
N ARG A 158 24.37 57.79 1.41
CA ARG A 158 24.37 58.93 0.48
C ARG A 158 24.46 58.46 -0.98
N VAL A 159 23.54 58.93 -1.82
CA VAL A 159 23.52 58.64 -3.26
C VAL A 159 23.33 59.94 -4.04
N THR A 160 24.05 60.08 -5.14
CA THR A 160 23.83 61.16 -6.10
C THR A 160 22.88 60.66 -7.18
N PHE A 161 21.80 61.39 -7.42
CA PHE A 161 20.80 61.06 -8.44
C PHE A 161 20.96 61.97 -9.67
N MET A 162 20.69 61.42 -10.85
CA MET A 162 20.76 62.11 -12.13
C MET A 162 19.40 62.04 -12.84
N PRO A 163 18.55 63.06 -12.63
CA PRO A 163 17.21 63.10 -13.20
C PRO A 163 17.24 63.48 -14.69
N LEU A 164 16.82 62.57 -15.56
CA LEU A 164 16.82 62.74 -17.02
C LEU A 164 16.04 63.98 -17.47
N ASN A 165 14.95 64.35 -16.78
CA ASN A 165 14.15 65.53 -17.12
C ASN A 165 14.88 66.88 -16.95
N LYS A 166 15.85 66.97 -16.03
CA LYS A 166 16.56 68.22 -15.70
C LYS A 166 17.97 68.27 -16.26
N LEU A 167 18.44 67.18 -16.86
CA LEU A 167 19.78 67.11 -17.42
C LEU A 167 19.91 67.98 -18.66
N ARG A 168 20.66 69.08 -18.51
CA ARG A 168 21.02 69.96 -19.61
C ARG A 168 22.21 69.38 -20.37
N VAL A 169 21.90 68.63 -21.41
CA VAL A 169 22.91 68.06 -22.31
C VAL A 169 23.29 69.10 -23.36
N LYS A 170 24.57 69.49 -23.40
CA LYS A 170 25.12 70.28 -24.50
C LYS A 170 25.78 69.31 -25.47
N LYS A 171 25.45 69.42 -26.76
CA LYS A 171 26.23 68.76 -27.81
C LYS A 171 27.58 69.47 -27.90
N TYR A 172 28.66 68.72 -27.75
CA TYR A 172 30.02 69.24 -27.87
C TYR A 172 30.48 69.07 -29.31
N ASN A 173 31.18 70.08 -29.84
CA ASN A 173 31.93 69.93 -31.07
C ASN A 173 33.24 69.24 -30.70
N TYR A 174 33.38 68.00 -31.14
CA TYR A 174 34.60 67.22 -30.93
C TYR A 174 35.68 67.68 -31.92
N PRO A 175 36.96 67.73 -31.52
CA PRO A 175 38.04 68.04 -32.43
C PRO A 175 38.17 66.93 -33.48
N ASP A 176 38.29 67.32 -34.75
CA ASP A 176 38.51 66.38 -35.86
C ASP A 176 40.01 66.14 -36.02
N SER A 177 40.55 65.22 -35.22
CA SER A 177 41.96 64.85 -35.23
C SER A 177 42.14 63.35 -35.08
N PRO A 178 43.06 62.71 -35.81
CA PRO A 178 43.33 61.27 -35.68
C PRO A 178 44.00 60.89 -34.35
N GLU A 179 44.49 61.86 -33.58
CA GLU A 179 45.19 61.61 -32.31
C GLU A 179 44.26 61.56 -31.10
N VAL A 180 43.01 62.02 -31.26
CA VAL A 180 42.04 62.15 -30.18
C VAL A 180 40.65 61.72 -30.63
N VAL A 181 40.00 60.86 -29.85
CA VAL A 181 38.67 60.33 -30.17
C VAL A 181 37.71 60.55 -28.99
N PRO A 182 36.43 60.91 -29.23
CA PRO A 182 35.45 61.00 -28.15
C PRO A 182 35.24 59.64 -27.45
N LEU A 183 35.39 59.62 -26.12
CA LEU A 183 35.30 58.39 -25.34
C LEU A 183 33.91 57.73 -25.48
N ILE A 184 32.85 58.54 -25.47
CA ILE A 184 31.47 58.07 -25.58
C ILE A 184 31.18 57.36 -26.91
N SER A 185 31.82 57.78 -28.01
CA SER A 185 31.57 57.22 -29.34
C SER A 185 32.43 56.00 -29.64
N CYS A 186 33.61 55.90 -29.03
CA CYS A 186 34.56 54.81 -29.31
C CYS A 186 34.45 53.64 -28.34
N ALA A 187 34.27 53.92 -27.04
CA ALA A 187 34.42 52.91 -26.00
C ALA A 187 33.09 52.37 -25.46
N LEU A 188 31.96 53.06 -25.69
CA LEU A 188 30.70 52.79 -25.00
C LEU A 188 29.53 52.45 -25.94
N GLN A 189 28.73 51.48 -25.53
CA GLN A 189 27.41 51.17 -26.10
C GLN A 189 26.35 51.31 -25.00
N PHE A 190 25.28 52.04 -25.27
CA PHE A 190 24.22 52.30 -24.29
C PHE A 190 22.87 52.51 -24.97
N ASP A 191 21.79 52.43 -24.20
CA ASP A 191 20.43 52.68 -24.66
C ASP A 191 20.20 54.19 -24.87
N PRO A 192 19.62 54.64 -26.01
CA PRO A 192 19.24 56.04 -26.22
C PRO A 192 18.44 56.69 -25.08
N ARG A 193 17.67 55.91 -24.31
CA ARG A 193 16.89 56.41 -23.16
C ARG A 193 17.76 57.06 -22.08
N VAL A 194 18.99 56.59 -21.91
CA VAL A 194 19.94 57.11 -20.89
C VAL A 194 21.01 58.03 -21.49
N GLU A 195 20.88 58.39 -22.77
CA GLU A 195 21.85 59.21 -23.50
C GLU A 195 22.19 60.52 -22.77
N ALA A 196 21.18 61.20 -22.21
CA ALA A 196 21.38 62.44 -21.47
C ALA A 196 22.31 62.30 -20.25
N ALA A 197 22.22 61.17 -19.53
CA ALA A 197 23.09 60.86 -18.41
C ALA A 197 24.49 60.46 -18.88
N MET A 198 24.59 59.68 -19.97
CA MET A 198 25.89 59.27 -20.53
C MET A 198 26.67 60.46 -21.08
N LEU A 199 26.01 61.37 -21.79
CA LEU A 199 26.63 62.61 -22.30
C LEU A 199 27.03 63.57 -21.18
N GLN A 200 26.36 63.55 -20.02
CA GLN A 200 26.78 64.34 -18.87
C GLN A 200 28.12 63.83 -18.30
N VAL A 201 28.27 62.51 -18.16
CA VAL A 201 29.45 61.89 -17.56
C VAL A 201 30.61 61.82 -18.55
N PHE A 202 30.35 61.33 -19.76
CA PHE A 202 31.36 61.01 -20.76
C PHE A 202 31.43 62.01 -21.93
N GLY A 203 30.45 62.89 -22.09
CA GLY A 203 30.37 63.76 -23.27
C GLY A 203 31.50 64.78 -23.38
N ARG A 204 32.15 65.14 -22.26
CA ARG A 204 33.34 66.03 -22.23
C ARG A 204 34.67 65.27 -22.16
N LYS A 205 34.66 63.95 -22.34
CA LYS A 205 35.84 63.10 -22.18
C LYS A 205 36.36 62.66 -23.54
N LEU A 206 37.64 62.89 -23.77
CA LEU A 206 38.38 62.53 -24.97
C LEU A 206 39.41 61.45 -24.63
N ILE A 207 39.63 60.50 -25.53
CA ILE A 207 40.72 59.53 -25.45
C ILE A 207 41.87 60.06 -26.30
N ALA A 208 43.04 60.23 -25.69
CA ALA A 208 44.26 60.66 -26.35
C ALA A 208 45.27 59.50 -26.39
N ARG A 209 46.16 59.49 -27.39
CA ARG A 209 47.20 58.46 -27.51
C ARG A 209 48.24 58.53 -26.39
N ASN A 210 48.72 59.75 -26.09
CA ASN A 210 49.78 60.02 -25.14
C ASN A 210 49.40 61.18 -24.21
N GLN A 211 50.07 61.28 -23.06
CA GLN A 211 49.83 62.35 -22.08
C GLN A 211 50.10 63.75 -22.65
N GLU A 212 51.12 63.91 -23.50
CA GLU A 212 51.44 65.19 -24.14
C GLU A 212 50.30 65.67 -25.06
N VAL A 213 49.76 64.75 -25.86
CA VAL A 213 48.60 64.99 -26.72
C VAL A 213 47.38 65.32 -25.85
N ALA A 214 47.19 64.60 -24.74
CA ALA A 214 46.11 64.88 -23.80
C ALA A 214 46.18 66.32 -23.26
N ALA A 215 47.36 66.80 -22.85
CA ALA A 215 47.54 68.16 -22.34
C ALA A 215 47.27 69.24 -23.40
N HIS A 216 47.75 69.03 -24.64
CA HIS A 216 47.53 69.94 -25.75
C HIS A 216 46.04 70.06 -26.10
N PHE A 217 45.36 68.93 -26.31
CA PHE A 217 43.95 68.92 -26.70
C PHE A 217 42.99 69.28 -25.58
N SER A 218 43.36 69.02 -24.31
CA SER A 218 42.54 69.40 -23.15
C SER A 218 42.37 70.93 -23.07
N SER A 219 43.46 71.66 -23.31
CA SER A 219 43.46 73.13 -23.33
C SER A 219 42.79 73.69 -24.59
N LEU A 220 43.07 73.10 -25.76
CA LEU A 220 42.54 73.57 -27.05
C LEU A 220 41.02 73.36 -27.19
N ALA A 221 40.53 72.16 -26.84
CA ALA A 221 39.12 71.80 -26.98
C ALA A 221 38.29 72.12 -25.73
N ASN A 222 38.91 72.55 -24.63
CA ASN A 222 38.26 72.78 -23.33
C ASN A 222 37.47 71.55 -22.82
N MET A 223 38.07 70.37 -23.02
CA MET A 223 37.53 69.05 -22.70
C MET A 223 38.55 68.27 -21.88
N ASP A 224 38.11 67.28 -21.11
CA ASP A 224 39.06 66.46 -20.35
C ASP A 224 39.59 65.36 -21.28
N ALA A 225 40.90 65.16 -21.31
CA ALA A 225 41.56 64.17 -22.17
C ALA A 225 42.24 63.09 -21.33
N ILE A 226 42.08 61.84 -21.73
CA ILE A 226 42.47 60.66 -20.95
C ILE A 226 43.24 59.69 -21.84
N THR A 227 44.36 59.15 -21.36
CA THR A 227 45.11 58.12 -22.07
C THR A 227 44.52 56.72 -21.85
N LEU A 228 44.88 55.75 -22.70
CA LEU A 228 44.46 54.35 -22.48
C LEU A 228 44.97 53.80 -21.14
N ASP A 229 46.12 54.29 -20.68
CA ASP A 229 46.77 53.90 -19.42
C ASP A 229 46.08 54.51 -18.18
N GLY A 230 45.16 55.46 -18.36
CA GLY A 230 44.39 56.06 -17.28
C GLY A 230 44.96 57.37 -16.73
N ASP A 231 45.84 58.05 -17.47
CA ASP A 231 46.28 59.40 -17.13
C ASP A 231 45.26 60.41 -17.66
N GLU A 232 44.68 61.23 -16.77
CA GLU A 232 43.69 62.25 -17.08
C GLU A 232 44.30 63.65 -16.99
N VAL A 233 44.08 64.45 -18.03
CA VAL A 233 44.31 65.91 -18.03
C VAL A 233 42.96 66.63 -18.10
N ASN A 234 42.58 67.20 -16.97
CA ASN A 234 41.36 68.00 -16.86
C ASN A 234 41.53 69.33 -17.60
N ARG A 235 40.46 69.83 -18.22
CA ARG A 235 40.44 71.14 -18.92
C ARG A 235 40.86 72.33 -18.07
N LYS A 236 40.80 72.19 -16.74
CA LYS A 236 41.27 73.20 -15.77
C LYS A 236 42.78 73.11 -15.49
N GLY A 237 43.52 72.26 -16.19
CA GLY A 237 44.96 72.06 -16.04
C GLY A 237 45.36 71.10 -14.92
N ALA A 238 44.41 70.40 -14.28
CA ALA A 238 44.74 69.37 -13.32
C ALA A 238 45.15 68.08 -14.04
N ILE A 239 46.32 67.55 -13.71
CA ILE A 239 46.83 66.29 -14.26
C ILE A 239 46.74 65.24 -13.16
N GLN A 240 46.08 64.13 -13.44
CA GLN A 240 45.95 62.97 -12.56
C GLN A 240 46.52 61.76 -13.28
N GLY A 241 47.51 61.11 -12.68
CA GLY A 241 48.13 59.89 -13.19
C GLY A 241 48.66 59.04 -12.06
N GLY A 242 49.06 57.81 -12.37
CA GLY A 242 49.62 56.89 -11.38
C GLY A 242 49.48 55.41 -11.76
N PHE A 243 49.87 54.55 -10.83
CA PHE A 243 49.73 53.11 -11.00
C PHE A 243 48.31 52.65 -10.63
N TYR A 244 47.62 52.05 -11.59
CA TYR A 244 46.32 51.42 -11.36
C TYR A 244 46.50 49.91 -11.24
N ASP A 245 46.02 49.34 -10.14
CA ASP A 245 45.94 47.89 -10.01
C ASP A 245 44.75 47.38 -10.82
N GLU A 246 45.01 46.61 -11.87
CA GLU A 246 44.00 45.96 -12.70
C GLU A 246 43.04 45.08 -11.88
N ARG A 247 43.51 44.52 -10.75
CA ARG A 247 42.67 43.72 -9.84
C ARG A 247 41.68 44.56 -9.05
N ALA A 248 41.93 45.86 -8.91
CA ALA A 248 41.03 46.79 -8.23
C ALA A 248 40.06 47.50 -9.19
N ASN A 249 40.13 47.20 -10.50
CA ASN A 249 39.30 47.83 -11.51
C ASN A 249 37.81 47.53 -11.27
N ARG A 250 37.03 48.59 -11.03
CA ARG A 250 35.62 48.49 -10.66
C ARG A 250 34.76 48.03 -11.82
N LEU A 251 35.12 48.42 -13.04
CA LEU A 251 34.40 48.00 -14.26
C LEU A 251 34.59 46.52 -14.53
N ALA A 252 35.81 46.00 -14.34
CA ALA A 252 36.08 44.57 -14.47
C ALA A 252 35.26 43.74 -13.46
N MET A 253 35.10 44.22 -12.22
CA MET A 253 34.25 43.55 -11.22
C MET A 253 32.77 43.61 -11.59
N MET A 254 32.29 44.73 -12.14
CA MET A 254 30.92 44.87 -12.60
C MET A 254 30.63 43.96 -13.80
N GLU A 255 31.58 43.83 -14.75
CA GLU A 255 31.45 42.93 -15.88
C GLU A 255 31.37 41.46 -15.43
N LYS A 256 32.20 41.06 -14.46
CA LYS A 256 32.12 39.74 -13.82
C LYS A 256 30.77 39.49 -13.16
N LYS A 257 30.27 40.47 -12.39
CA LYS A 257 28.92 40.39 -11.78
C LYS A 257 27.86 40.19 -12.88
N ARG A 258 27.91 40.98 -13.95
CA ARG A 258 26.94 40.92 -15.05
C ARG A 258 26.97 39.58 -15.78
N LYS A 259 28.16 39.04 -16.07
CA LYS A 259 28.30 37.71 -16.67
C LYS A 259 27.70 36.64 -15.76
N ALA A 260 28.04 36.68 -14.47
CA ALA A 260 27.47 35.77 -13.48
C ALA A 260 25.93 35.91 -13.36
N ASP A 261 25.38 37.13 -13.39
CA ASP A 261 23.92 37.36 -13.39
C ASP A 261 23.24 36.78 -14.65
N GLN A 262 23.88 36.92 -15.82
CA GLN A 262 23.38 36.35 -17.09
C GLN A 262 23.45 34.83 -17.12
N GLU A 263 24.45 34.22 -16.49
CA GLU A 263 24.58 32.76 -16.37
C GLU A 263 23.68 32.19 -15.26
N LEU A 264 23.37 32.98 -14.23
CA LEU A 264 22.58 32.53 -13.10
C LEU A 264 21.15 32.15 -13.50
N GLN A 265 20.49 32.96 -14.34
CA GLN A 265 19.12 32.69 -14.78
C GLN A 265 18.97 31.33 -15.50
N PRO A 266 19.74 31.01 -16.56
CA PRO A 266 19.63 29.71 -17.22
C PRO A 266 20.07 28.55 -16.30
N MET A 267 21.01 28.76 -15.37
CA MET A 267 21.36 27.73 -14.38
C MET A 267 20.23 27.48 -13.38
N GLN A 268 19.52 28.52 -12.95
CA GLN A 268 18.33 28.39 -12.09
C GLN A 268 17.21 27.64 -12.82
N GLU A 269 16.92 28.00 -14.07
CA GLU A 269 15.90 27.34 -14.88
C GLU A 269 16.22 25.84 -15.08
N LYS A 270 17.50 25.51 -15.35
CA LYS A 270 17.97 24.12 -15.43
C LYS A 270 17.81 23.38 -14.11
N HIS A 271 18.20 24.00 -12.99
CA HIS A 271 18.06 23.41 -11.66
C HIS A 271 16.59 23.12 -11.33
N ASP A 272 15.71 24.09 -11.54
CA ASP A 272 14.27 23.95 -11.29
C ASP A 272 13.64 22.87 -12.18
N ALA A 273 14.07 22.76 -13.44
CA ALA A 273 13.61 21.70 -14.34
C ALA A 273 14.05 20.30 -13.85
N MET A 274 15.29 20.16 -13.37
CA MET A 274 15.78 18.90 -12.83
C MET A 274 15.09 18.53 -11.51
N ASP A 275 14.86 19.50 -10.62
CA ASP A 275 14.15 19.27 -9.36
C ASP A 275 12.70 18.80 -9.62
N ARG A 276 12.02 19.39 -10.61
CA ARG A 276 10.69 18.92 -11.05
C ARG A 276 10.73 17.48 -11.56
N LYS A 277 11.73 17.13 -12.39
CA LYS A 277 11.91 15.77 -12.92
C LYS A 277 12.12 14.75 -11.81
N VAL A 278 12.92 15.08 -10.80
CA VAL A 278 13.13 14.21 -9.62
C VAL A 278 11.82 13.99 -8.86
N ARG A 279 11.06 15.07 -8.59
CA ARG A 279 9.77 14.99 -7.90
C ARG A 279 8.76 14.14 -8.66
N GLU A 280 8.71 14.27 -9.98
CA GLU A 280 7.83 13.46 -10.84
C GLU A 280 8.18 11.97 -10.75
N VAL A 281 9.47 11.63 -10.84
CA VAL A 281 9.93 10.23 -10.70
C VAL A 281 9.60 9.67 -9.31
N ASP A 282 9.79 10.45 -8.24
CA ASP A 282 9.42 10.00 -6.88
C ASP A 282 7.91 9.78 -6.72
N GLN A 283 7.08 10.60 -7.36
CA GLN A 283 5.63 10.40 -7.39
C GLN A 283 5.26 9.12 -8.16
N GLN A 284 5.90 8.85 -9.30
CA GLN A 284 5.70 7.62 -10.07
C GLN A 284 6.13 6.37 -9.27
N ILE A 285 7.27 6.43 -8.57
CA ILE A 285 7.73 5.34 -7.68
C ILE A 285 6.72 5.09 -6.57
N THR A 286 6.23 6.15 -5.92
CA THR A 286 5.22 6.04 -4.85
C THR A 286 3.93 5.42 -5.37
N GLY A 287 3.49 5.80 -6.57
CA GLY A 287 2.34 5.20 -7.25
C GLY A 287 2.54 3.70 -7.53
N LEU A 288 3.71 3.31 -8.04
CA LEU A 288 4.05 1.90 -8.28
C LEU A 288 4.13 1.10 -6.99
N LEU A 289 4.69 1.64 -5.91
CA LEU A 289 4.73 0.96 -4.60
C LEU A 289 3.32 0.66 -4.09
N GLY A 290 2.38 1.60 -4.23
CA GLY A 290 0.97 1.35 -3.91
C GLY A 290 0.33 0.27 -4.77
N GLN A 291 0.67 0.19 -6.06
CA GLN A 291 0.20 -0.88 -6.95
C GLN A 291 0.79 -2.25 -6.57
N ILE A 292 2.08 -2.30 -6.25
CA ILE A 292 2.79 -3.50 -5.80
C ILE A 292 2.13 -4.04 -4.53
N GLN A 293 1.90 -3.20 -3.52
CA GLN A 293 1.23 -3.63 -2.27
C GLN A 293 -0.17 -4.20 -2.52
N LYS A 294 -0.96 -3.59 -3.41
CA LYS A 294 -2.29 -4.11 -3.80
C LYS A 294 -2.19 -5.47 -4.49
N LEU A 295 -1.21 -5.65 -5.38
CA LEU A 295 -1.00 -6.91 -6.08
C LEU A 295 -0.47 -8.02 -5.14
N GLU A 296 0.41 -7.68 -4.20
CA GLU A 296 0.90 -8.61 -3.16
C GLU A 296 -0.23 -9.08 -2.26
N ALA A 297 -1.08 -8.16 -1.79
CA ALA A 297 -2.26 -8.52 -1.01
C ALA A 297 -3.24 -9.40 -1.81
N LYS A 298 -3.48 -9.07 -3.09
CA LYS A 298 -4.31 -9.90 -3.98
C LYS A 298 -3.73 -11.29 -4.17
N LYS A 299 -2.41 -11.41 -4.38
CA LYS A 299 -1.69 -12.68 -4.52
C LYS A 299 -1.81 -13.52 -3.24
N GLN A 300 -1.59 -12.94 -2.07
CA GLN A 300 -1.74 -13.63 -0.78
C GLN A 300 -3.17 -14.14 -0.57
N ASN A 301 -4.17 -13.29 -0.82
CA ASN A 301 -5.58 -13.67 -0.71
C ASN A 301 -5.97 -14.80 -1.67
N LEU A 302 -5.52 -14.74 -2.94
CA LEU A 302 -5.76 -15.81 -3.91
C LEU A 302 -5.08 -17.11 -3.49
N SER A 303 -3.81 -17.04 -3.05
CA SER A 303 -3.06 -18.21 -2.60
C SER A 303 -3.71 -18.88 -1.38
N HIS A 304 -4.20 -18.09 -0.42
CA HIS A 304 -4.92 -18.62 0.73
C HIS A 304 -6.22 -19.32 0.33
N ARG A 305 -7.06 -18.68 -0.50
CA ARG A 305 -8.32 -19.27 -1.00
C ARG A 305 -8.10 -20.53 -1.84
N ILE A 306 -7.03 -20.58 -2.63
CA ILE A 306 -6.63 -21.78 -3.37
C ILE A 306 -6.28 -22.90 -2.40
N SER A 307 -5.49 -22.62 -1.35
CA SER A 307 -5.10 -23.61 -0.36
C SER A 307 -6.31 -24.19 0.38
N GLU A 308 -7.26 -23.34 0.80
CA GLU A 308 -8.49 -23.77 1.46
C GLU A 308 -9.35 -24.64 0.56
N GLN A 309 -9.66 -24.18 -0.65
CA GLN A 309 -10.48 -24.98 -1.58
C GLN A 309 -9.80 -26.26 -2.05
N THR A 310 -8.48 -26.26 -2.21
CA THR A 310 -7.74 -27.48 -2.54
C THR A 310 -7.89 -28.50 -1.41
N LYS A 311 -7.79 -28.07 -0.14
CA LYS A 311 -8.02 -28.95 1.01
C LYS A 311 -9.45 -29.51 1.02
N ASP A 312 -10.45 -28.65 0.81
CA ASP A 312 -11.84 -29.09 0.77
C ASP A 312 -12.11 -30.08 -0.37
N ALA A 313 -11.54 -29.81 -1.56
CA ALA A 313 -11.63 -30.70 -2.72
C ALA A 313 -10.94 -32.04 -2.47
N THR A 314 -9.77 -32.06 -1.82
CA THR A 314 -9.09 -33.31 -1.44
C THR A 314 -9.91 -34.11 -0.42
N LEU A 315 -10.45 -33.45 0.62
CA LEU A 315 -11.27 -34.12 1.63
C LEU A 315 -12.57 -34.69 1.06
N LEU A 316 -13.22 -33.95 0.14
CA LEU A 316 -14.39 -34.45 -0.57
C LEU A 316 -14.03 -35.59 -1.52
N GLY A 317 -12.88 -35.49 -2.20
CA GLY A 317 -12.32 -36.56 -3.02
C GLY A 317 -12.14 -37.86 -2.23
N ASP A 318 -11.46 -37.80 -1.08
CA ASP A 318 -11.24 -38.96 -0.21
C ASP A 318 -12.57 -39.59 0.27
N LYS A 319 -13.59 -38.77 0.53
CA LYS A 319 -14.93 -39.26 0.90
C LYS A 319 -15.62 -39.97 -0.25
N VAL A 320 -15.59 -39.37 -1.44
CA VAL A 320 -16.15 -39.94 -2.68
C VAL A 320 -15.47 -41.26 -2.99
N ASP A 321 -14.15 -41.33 -2.91
CA ASP A 321 -13.37 -42.52 -3.26
C ASP A 321 -13.69 -43.68 -2.28
N LYS A 322 -13.76 -43.39 -0.97
CA LYS A 322 -14.20 -44.38 0.05
C LYS A 322 -15.64 -44.84 -0.15
N ALA A 323 -16.56 -43.93 -0.45
CA ALA A 323 -17.97 -44.26 -0.67
C ALA A 323 -18.15 -45.09 -1.95
N ALA A 324 -17.40 -44.78 -3.01
CA ALA A 324 -17.37 -45.57 -4.24
C ALA A 324 -16.85 -46.98 -3.98
N GLU A 325 -15.73 -47.12 -3.27
CA GLU A 325 -15.15 -48.42 -2.91
C GLU A 325 -16.12 -49.29 -2.08
N LEU A 326 -16.83 -48.69 -1.11
CA LEU A 326 -17.84 -49.39 -0.33
C LEU A 326 -19.03 -49.84 -1.17
N LEU A 327 -19.50 -49.00 -2.09
CA LEU A 327 -20.62 -49.31 -2.97
C LEU A 327 -20.25 -50.45 -3.94
N GLU A 328 -19.04 -50.41 -4.49
CA GLU A 328 -18.51 -51.44 -5.39
C GLU A 328 -18.40 -52.79 -4.67
N ARG A 329 -17.84 -52.83 -3.46
CA ARG A 329 -17.81 -54.04 -2.61
C ARG A 329 -19.21 -54.59 -2.28
N GLN A 330 -20.18 -53.71 -2.04
CA GLN A 330 -21.57 -54.13 -1.81
C GLN A 330 -22.18 -54.76 -3.07
N GLN A 331 -21.95 -54.16 -4.24
CA GLN A 331 -22.41 -54.70 -5.51
C GLN A 331 -21.76 -56.06 -5.81
N GLU A 332 -20.45 -56.19 -5.65
CA GLU A 332 -19.72 -57.46 -5.83
C GLU A 332 -20.23 -58.58 -4.93
N ARG A 333 -20.69 -58.26 -3.71
CA ARG A 333 -21.25 -59.25 -2.78
C ARG A 333 -22.71 -59.60 -3.08
N LEU A 334 -23.54 -58.59 -3.36
CA LEU A 334 -25.00 -58.76 -3.50
C LEU A 334 -25.39 -59.34 -4.86
N LEU A 335 -24.69 -58.97 -5.95
CA LEU A 335 -24.98 -59.48 -7.29
C LEU A 335 -24.91 -61.01 -7.41
N PRO A 336 -23.86 -61.71 -6.94
CA PRO A 336 -23.81 -63.17 -7.01
C PRO A 336 -24.86 -63.82 -6.11
N GLN A 337 -25.15 -63.26 -4.93
CA GLN A 337 -26.21 -63.76 -4.05
C GLN A 337 -27.59 -63.66 -4.71
N LEU A 338 -27.94 -62.49 -5.24
CA LEU A 338 -29.21 -62.29 -5.96
C LEU A 338 -29.33 -63.20 -7.19
N ARG A 339 -28.22 -63.43 -7.92
CA ARG A 339 -28.21 -64.38 -9.04
C ARG A 339 -28.45 -65.82 -8.58
N GLN A 340 -27.86 -66.22 -7.46
CA GLN A 340 -28.04 -67.55 -6.88
C GLN A 340 -29.48 -67.74 -6.37
N ASP A 341 -30.04 -66.72 -5.69
CA ASP A 341 -31.42 -66.73 -5.21
C ASP A 341 -32.41 -66.79 -6.37
N LEU A 342 -32.22 -66.00 -7.42
CA LEU A 342 -33.02 -66.06 -8.66
C LEU A 342 -32.99 -67.45 -9.31
N ALA A 343 -31.81 -68.08 -9.35
CA ALA A 343 -31.67 -69.43 -9.88
C ALA A 343 -32.39 -70.47 -9.00
N ALA A 344 -32.27 -70.35 -7.67
CA ALA A 344 -32.93 -71.23 -6.71
C ALA A 344 -34.46 -71.08 -6.74
N ASP A 345 -34.97 -69.86 -6.82
CA ASP A 345 -36.42 -69.59 -6.93
C ASP A 345 -36.96 -70.02 -8.30
N GLY A 346 -36.18 -69.89 -9.36
CA GLY A 346 -36.49 -70.48 -10.66
C GLY A 346 -36.66 -72.01 -10.58
N ALA A 347 -35.71 -72.70 -9.95
CA ALA A 347 -35.78 -74.16 -9.77
C ALA A 347 -36.95 -74.59 -8.86
N ARG A 348 -37.25 -73.83 -7.80
CA ARG A 348 -38.43 -74.07 -6.94
C ARG A 348 -39.74 -73.89 -7.70
N ALA A 349 -39.84 -72.85 -8.53
CA ALA A 349 -41.02 -72.63 -9.35
C ALA A 349 -41.24 -73.77 -10.36
N GLU A 350 -40.16 -74.34 -10.92
CA GLU A 350 -40.23 -75.53 -11.77
C GLU A 350 -40.66 -76.78 -11.00
N ALA A 351 -40.11 -77.02 -9.80
CA ALA A 351 -40.48 -78.16 -8.95
C ALA A 351 -41.96 -78.11 -8.54
N LEU A 352 -42.46 -76.95 -8.09
CA LEU A 352 -43.87 -76.76 -7.72
C LEU A 352 -44.82 -76.93 -8.92
N ARG A 353 -44.39 -76.51 -10.12
CA ARG A 353 -45.15 -76.79 -11.36
C ARG A 353 -45.22 -78.28 -11.67
N ALA A 354 -44.18 -79.05 -11.34
CA ALA A 354 -44.16 -80.50 -11.48
C ALA A 354 -45.04 -81.21 -10.44
N GLU A 355 -45.05 -80.74 -9.19
CA GLU A 355 -45.86 -81.32 -8.10
C GLU A 355 -47.37 -81.12 -8.28
N LEU A 356 -47.80 -80.04 -8.93
CA LEU A 356 -49.22 -79.84 -9.29
C LEU A 356 -49.78 -80.92 -10.24
N GLY A 357 -48.93 -81.76 -10.84
CA GLY A 357 -49.30 -82.80 -11.80
C GLY A 357 -49.55 -84.21 -11.21
N THR A 358 -49.37 -84.44 -9.91
CA THR A 358 -49.47 -85.79 -9.31
C THR A 358 -50.72 -85.97 -8.41
N PRO A 359 -51.45 -87.10 -8.51
CA PRO A 359 -52.65 -87.35 -7.70
C PRO A 359 -52.29 -87.80 -6.27
N LEU A 360 -52.79 -87.07 -5.26
CA LEU A 360 -52.65 -87.41 -3.83
C LEU A 360 -53.40 -88.72 -3.50
N GLN A 361 -52.68 -89.74 -3.02
CA GLN A 361 -53.27 -90.92 -2.38
C GLN A 361 -52.85 -91.00 -0.91
N ALA A 362 -53.80 -90.76 -0.01
CA ALA A 362 -53.82 -91.33 1.35
C ALA A 362 -55.18 -91.06 2.02
N THR A 363 -56.04 -92.07 2.10
CA THR A 363 -57.20 -92.08 3.01
C THR A 363 -56.83 -92.91 4.24
N LEU A 364 -56.71 -92.27 5.40
CA LEU A 364 -56.47 -92.91 6.71
C LEU A 364 -57.66 -93.77 7.14
N SER A 365 -57.40 -94.89 7.82
CA SER A 365 -58.40 -95.81 8.39
C SER A 365 -59.16 -95.19 9.59
N PRO A 366 -60.37 -95.68 9.95
CA PRO A 366 -61.15 -95.09 11.04
C PRO A 366 -60.51 -95.20 12.44
N GLU A 367 -59.60 -96.15 12.66
CA GLU A 367 -58.81 -96.26 13.89
C GLU A 367 -57.69 -95.21 13.95
N GLU A 368 -57.04 -94.95 12.82
CA GLU A 368 -56.05 -93.88 12.69
C GLU A 368 -56.70 -92.51 12.79
N GLN A 369 -57.91 -92.31 12.25
CA GLN A 369 -58.66 -91.06 12.41
C GLN A 369 -59.00 -90.76 13.87
N ARG A 370 -59.35 -91.77 14.67
CA ARG A 370 -59.59 -91.60 16.12
C ARG A 370 -58.30 -91.29 16.88
N ARG A 371 -57.21 -91.98 16.57
CA ARG A 371 -55.90 -91.75 17.19
C ARG A 371 -55.32 -90.39 16.82
N LEU A 372 -55.55 -89.95 15.58
CA LEU A 372 -55.15 -88.64 15.07
C LEU A 372 -56.02 -87.53 15.66
N ALA A 373 -57.32 -87.76 15.88
CA ALA A 373 -58.20 -86.81 16.60
C ALA A 373 -57.76 -86.63 18.07
N THR A 374 -57.47 -87.72 18.80
CA THR A 374 -56.97 -87.63 20.18
C THR A 374 -55.59 -86.97 20.24
N LEU A 375 -54.68 -87.32 19.34
CA LEU A 375 -53.37 -86.68 19.26
C LEU A 375 -53.48 -85.20 18.87
N GLN A 376 -54.42 -84.82 17.99
CA GLN A 376 -54.67 -83.42 17.63
C GLN A 376 -55.21 -82.62 18.83
N GLU A 377 -56.12 -83.19 19.62
CA GLU A 377 -56.63 -82.56 20.85
C GLU A 377 -55.53 -82.41 21.92
N GLU A 378 -54.68 -83.42 22.09
CA GLU A 378 -53.51 -83.35 22.98
C GLU A 378 -52.46 -82.35 22.49
N THR A 379 -52.22 -82.29 21.18
CA THR A 379 -51.22 -81.37 20.59
C THR A 379 -51.71 -79.91 20.65
N THR A 380 -53.00 -79.67 20.41
CA THR A 380 -53.59 -78.31 20.50
C THR A 380 -53.60 -77.81 21.94
N THR A 381 -54.04 -78.63 22.90
CA THR A 381 -54.01 -78.26 24.32
C THR A 381 -52.58 -77.99 24.83
N GLN A 382 -51.59 -78.79 24.40
CA GLN A 382 -50.19 -78.53 24.75
C GLN A 382 -49.60 -77.31 24.03
N ALA A 383 -49.97 -77.04 22.78
CA ALA A 383 -49.54 -75.86 22.05
C ALA A 383 -50.09 -74.56 22.68
N GLU A 384 -51.36 -74.57 23.09
CA GLU A 384 -51.97 -73.45 23.82
C GLU A 384 -51.30 -73.22 25.18
N ALA A 385 -51.01 -74.30 25.91
CA ALA A 385 -50.25 -74.23 27.16
C ALA A 385 -48.82 -73.68 26.95
N LEU A 386 -48.14 -74.09 25.88
CA LEU A 386 -46.82 -73.58 25.52
C LEU A 386 -46.88 -72.08 25.19
N GLN A 387 -47.84 -71.67 24.36
CA GLN A 387 -48.02 -70.27 23.96
C GLN A 387 -48.33 -69.38 25.17
N ALA A 388 -49.16 -69.85 26.10
CA ALA A 388 -49.44 -69.17 27.36
C ALA A 388 -48.16 -69.01 28.22
N ARG A 389 -47.30 -70.04 28.30
CA ARG A 389 -46.04 -69.99 29.05
C ARG A 389 -44.98 -69.13 28.37
N GLU A 390 -44.92 -69.09 27.05
CA GLU A 390 -44.04 -68.17 26.31
C GLU A 390 -44.47 -66.71 26.51
N ALA A 391 -45.78 -66.44 26.54
CA ALA A 391 -46.32 -65.12 26.87
C ALA A 391 -45.99 -64.70 28.32
N GLU A 392 -46.11 -65.63 29.28
CA GLU A 392 -45.72 -65.40 30.69
C GLU A 392 -44.23 -65.08 30.81
N LEU A 393 -43.37 -65.82 30.10
CA LEU A 393 -41.92 -65.59 30.10
C LEU A 393 -41.57 -64.23 29.50
N ALA A 394 -42.23 -63.84 28.41
CA ALA A 394 -42.07 -62.53 27.79
C ALA A 394 -42.52 -61.39 28.73
N GLN A 395 -43.65 -61.56 29.43
CA GLN A 395 -44.09 -60.59 30.43
C GLN A 395 -43.11 -60.50 31.61
N ALA A 396 -42.59 -61.62 32.11
CA ALA A 396 -41.58 -61.63 33.16
C ALA A 396 -40.28 -60.95 32.71
N ALA A 397 -39.81 -61.23 31.49
CA ALA A 397 -38.63 -60.59 30.91
C ALA A 397 -38.83 -59.06 30.75
N GLY A 398 -40.01 -58.64 30.30
CA GLY A 398 -40.39 -57.23 30.19
C GLY A 398 -40.42 -56.52 31.55
N ARG A 399 -41.03 -57.15 32.57
CA ARG A 399 -41.03 -56.63 33.96
C ARG A 399 -39.61 -56.51 34.51
N ARG A 400 -38.76 -57.52 34.30
CA ARG A 400 -37.34 -57.49 34.67
C ARG A 400 -36.61 -56.32 34.03
N HIS A 401 -36.80 -56.10 32.72
CA HIS A 401 -36.14 -55.00 32.01
C HIS A 401 -36.60 -53.63 32.52
N ARG A 402 -37.90 -53.46 32.78
CA ARG A 402 -38.44 -52.23 33.38
C ARG A 402 -37.86 -51.96 34.77
N LEU A 403 -37.81 -52.98 35.63
CA LEU A 403 -37.22 -52.86 36.98
C LEU A 403 -35.72 -52.55 36.90
N GLN A 404 -34.97 -53.19 36.00
CA GLN A 404 -33.54 -52.87 35.77
C GLN A 404 -33.33 -51.44 35.26
N ALA A 405 -34.18 -50.96 34.35
CA ALA A 405 -34.11 -49.60 33.83
C ALA A 405 -34.43 -48.57 34.93
N LEU A 406 -35.47 -48.80 35.74
CA LEU A 406 -35.80 -47.94 36.89
C LEU A 406 -34.65 -47.87 37.89
N LEU A 407 -34.02 -49.01 38.18
CA LEU A 407 -32.91 -49.10 39.12
C LEU A 407 -31.64 -48.41 38.59
N LYS A 408 -31.26 -48.66 37.33
CA LYS A 408 -30.04 -48.11 36.73
C LYS A 408 -30.17 -46.63 36.36
N ASN A 409 -31.28 -46.24 35.72
CA ASN A 409 -31.40 -44.92 35.11
C ASN A 409 -32.04 -43.88 36.02
N ASN A 410 -32.99 -44.27 36.88
CA ASN A 410 -33.69 -43.34 37.77
C ASN A 410 -33.08 -43.38 39.16
N LEU A 411 -33.25 -44.48 39.89
CA LEU A 411 -32.93 -44.54 41.32
C LEU A 411 -31.42 -44.53 41.58
N GLY A 412 -30.63 -45.23 40.75
CA GLY A 412 -29.17 -45.27 40.85
C GLY A 412 -28.51 -43.91 40.59
N LYS A 413 -28.95 -43.22 39.52
CA LYS A 413 -28.47 -41.86 39.21
C LYS A 413 -28.93 -40.85 40.25
N ARG A 414 -30.21 -40.88 40.65
CA ARG A 414 -30.73 -40.00 41.71
C ARG A 414 -29.99 -40.19 43.04
N ARG A 415 -29.62 -41.42 43.40
CA ARG A 415 -28.79 -41.70 44.57
C ARG A 415 -27.38 -41.12 44.42
N GLN A 416 -26.75 -41.25 43.25
CA GLN A 416 -25.42 -40.68 42.99
C GLN A 416 -25.44 -39.14 43.02
N GLU A 417 -26.46 -38.52 42.44
CA GLU A 417 -26.69 -37.07 42.49
C GLU A 417 -26.89 -36.58 43.93
N LEU A 418 -27.75 -37.24 44.71
CA LEU A 418 -28.00 -36.88 46.11
C LEU A 418 -26.76 -37.11 46.98
N LYS A 419 -25.99 -38.18 46.75
CA LYS A 419 -24.69 -38.41 47.43
C LYS A 419 -23.63 -37.38 47.05
N ALA A 420 -23.54 -36.98 45.77
CA ALA A 420 -22.61 -35.93 45.34
C ALA A 420 -22.98 -34.55 45.90
N ALA A 421 -24.29 -34.28 46.06
CA ALA A 421 -24.81 -33.06 46.68
C ALA A 421 -24.66 -33.02 48.22
N LEU A 422 -24.23 -34.12 48.85
CA LEU A 422 -23.93 -34.24 50.30
C LEU A 422 -22.44 -33.97 50.65
N ASN A 423 -21.62 -33.52 49.69
CA ASN A 423 -20.27 -33.05 49.98
C ASN A 423 -20.28 -31.75 50.84
N PRO A 424 -19.30 -31.54 51.74
CA PRO A 424 -19.45 -30.75 52.97
C PRO A 424 -19.30 -29.23 52.80
N ALA A 425 -19.89 -28.64 51.75
CA ALA A 425 -19.80 -27.20 51.47
C ALA A 425 -21.15 -26.47 51.44
N GLY A 426 -22.25 -27.11 51.87
CA GLY A 426 -23.62 -26.54 51.86
C GLY A 426 -24.11 -26.10 53.23
N LYS A 427 -24.62 -24.86 53.33
CA LYS A 427 -25.12 -24.21 54.55
C LYS A 427 -26.22 -25.03 55.29
N GLY A 428 -26.12 -25.07 56.62
CA GLY A 428 -26.83 -25.96 57.56
C GLY A 428 -28.35 -25.81 57.74
N GLY A 429 -29.11 -25.60 56.67
CA GLY A 429 -30.59 -25.68 56.68
C GLY A 429 -31.16 -26.67 55.65
N GLN A 430 -30.43 -26.95 54.57
CA GLN A 430 -30.87 -27.86 53.48
C GLN A 430 -30.32 -29.28 53.60
N LEU A 431 -29.50 -29.57 54.61
CA LEU A 431 -28.87 -30.89 54.80
C LEU A 431 -29.86 -31.94 55.31
N MET A 432 -30.72 -31.59 56.27
CA MET A 432 -31.67 -32.53 56.87
C MET A 432 -32.74 -33.01 55.86
N GLU A 433 -33.19 -32.09 54.98
CA GLU A 433 -34.14 -32.41 53.90
C GLU A 433 -33.48 -33.29 52.81
N ARG A 434 -32.18 -33.07 52.54
CA ARG A 434 -31.39 -33.89 51.62
C ARG A 434 -31.06 -35.27 52.18
N GLU A 435 -30.80 -35.39 53.48
CA GLU A 435 -30.62 -36.67 54.17
C GLU A 435 -31.91 -37.48 54.18
N GLY A 436 -33.06 -36.85 54.46
CA GLY A 436 -34.38 -37.49 54.34
C GLY A 436 -34.68 -37.99 52.93
N ALA A 437 -34.39 -37.17 51.91
CA ALA A 437 -34.54 -37.57 50.51
C ALA A 437 -33.58 -38.72 50.13
N LEU A 438 -32.37 -38.76 50.68
CA LEU A 438 -31.41 -39.84 50.46
C LEU A 438 -31.88 -41.15 51.11
N GLN A 439 -32.43 -41.10 52.33
CA GLN A 439 -33.00 -42.27 53.00
C GLN A 439 -34.22 -42.83 52.26
N GLN A 440 -35.13 -41.96 51.79
CA GLN A 440 -36.26 -42.39 50.95
C GLN A 440 -35.79 -42.99 49.61
N ALA A 441 -34.76 -42.41 48.98
CA ALA A 441 -34.14 -42.97 47.79
C ALA A 441 -33.46 -44.33 48.05
N GLN A 442 -32.89 -44.53 49.24
CA GLN A 442 -32.31 -45.82 49.64
C GLN A 442 -33.39 -46.89 49.89
N ALA A 443 -34.47 -46.55 50.59
CA ALA A 443 -35.58 -47.47 50.85
C ALA A 443 -36.28 -47.90 49.54
N SER A 444 -36.52 -46.95 48.63
CA SER A 444 -37.08 -47.27 47.30
C SER A 444 -36.12 -48.10 46.44
N LEU A 445 -34.80 -47.88 46.56
CA LEU A 445 -33.80 -48.70 45.87
C LEU A 445 -33.75 -50.13 46.44
N GLN A 446 -33.85 -50.29 47.77
CA GLN A 446 -33.94 -51.61 48.41
C GLN A 446 -35.21 -52.37 48.03
N SER A 447 -36.36 -51.70 48.02
CA SER A 447 -37.64 -52.29 47.60
C SER A 447 -37.65 -52.69 46.12
N THR A 448 -37.06 -51.86 45.24
CA THR A 448 -36.95 -52.21 43.81
C THR A 448 -35.91 -53.30 43.54
N THR A 449 -34.84 -53.40 44.34
CA THR A 449 -33.91 -54.54 44.27
C THR A 449 -34.58 -55.84 44.69
N SER A 450 -35.36 -55.87 45.79
CA SER A 450 -36.04 -57.09 46.23
C SER A 450 -37.13 -57.51 45.25
N ALA A 451 -37.88 -56.56 44.68
CA ALA A 451 -38.84 -56.83 43.61
C ALA A 451 -38.16 -57.39 42.34
N LEU A 452 -36.96 -56.91 42.01
CA LEU A 452 -36.18 -57.43 40.88
C LEU A 452 -35.68 -58.86 41.14
N GLU A 453 -35.27 -59.18 42.37
CA GLU A 453 -34.85 -60.54 42.74
C GLU A 453 -36.01 -61.52 42.74
N ALA A 454 -37.16 -61.15 43.30
CA ALA A 454 -38.39 -61.95 43.22
C ALA A 454 -38.82 -62.18 41.76
N ASN A 455 -38.71 -61.16 40.91
CA ASN A 455 -39.03 -61.30 39.48
C ASN A 455 -38.02 -62.18 38.73
N LYS A 456 -36.74 -62.16 39.10
CA LYS A 456 -35.72 -63.07 38.55
C LYS A 456 -35.99 -64.52 38.94
N ALA A 457 -36.40 -64.78 40.19
CA ALA A 457 -36.77 -66.12 40.64
C ALA A 457 -37.98 -66.66 39.84
N ASN A 458 -39.05 -65.86 39.73
CA ASN A 458 -40.21 -66.21 38.92
C ASN A 458 -39.85 -66.42 37.43
N HIS A 459 -38.95 -65.59 36.86
CA HIS A 459 -38.49 -65.78 35.48
C HIS A 459 -37.76 -67.12 35.27
N GLU A 460 -36.95 -67.57 36.22
CA GLU A 460 -36.29 -68.88 36.12
C GLU A 460 -37.26 -70.04 36.36
N GLU A 461 -38.25 -69.91 37.26
CA GLU A 461 -39.31 -70.91 37.44
C GLU A 461 -40.13 -71.12 36.16
N VAL A 462 -40.62 -70.03 35.55
CA VAL A 462 -41.38 -70.08 34.28
C VAL A 462 -40.52 -70.66 33.16
N LYS A 463 -39.23 -70.34 33.12
CA LYS A 463 -38.30 -70.86 32.11
C LYS A 463 -38.02 -72.36 32.28
N GLN A 464 -37.96 -72.86 33.52
CA GLN A 464 -37.86 -74.30 33.78
C GLN A 464 -39.15 -75.03 33.39
N ALA A 465 -40.32 -74.47 33.74
CA ALA A 465 -41.61 -75.02 33.33
C ALA A 465 -41.77 -75.05 31.80
N LEU A 466 -41.31 -74.02 31.09
CA LEU A 466 -41.30 -73.99 29.62
C LEU A 466 -40.41 -75.09 29.04
N LYS A 467 -39.22 -75.32 29.62
CA LYS A 467 -38.34 -76.42 29.17
C LYS A 467 -38.99 -77.79 29.36
N ALA A 468 -39.71 -78.01 30.47
CA ALA A 468 -40.46 -79.25 30.70
C ALA A 468 -41.56 -79.43 29.65
N SER A 469 -42.39 -78.40 29.42
CA SER A 469 -43.45 -78.44 28.41
C SER A 469 -42.91 -78.66 26.98
N LYS A 470 -41.77 -78.05 26.61
CA LYS A 470 -41.09 -78.34 25.33
C LYS A 470 -40.57 -79.77 25.23
N ALA A 471 -40.13 -80.36 26.35
CA ALA A 471 -39.69 -81.75 26.38
C ALA A 471 -40.88 -82.73 26.23
N ASP A 472 -42.03 -82.42 26.82
CA ASP A 472 -43.23 -83.24 26.72
C ASP A 472 -43.85 -83.19 25.32
N ILE A 473 -43.90 -82.01 24.68
CA ILE A 473 -44.28 -81.87 23.27
C ILE A 473 -43.31 -82.64 22.37
N LYS A 474 -42.00 -82.54 22.64
CA LYS A 474 -41.00 -83.29 21.85
C LYS A 474 -41.21 -84.80 21.96
N LYS A 475 -41.56 -85.32 23.15
CA LYS A 475 -41.90 -86.74 23.32
C LYS A 475 -43.13 -87.14 22.52
N LEU A 476 -44.18 -86.33 22.52
CA LEU A 476 -45.39 -86.56 21.72
C LEU A 476 -45.11 -86.54 20.21
N MET A 477 -44.23 -85.65 19.75
CA MET A 477 -43.83 -85.58 18.34
C MET A 477 -42.87 -86.69 17.90
N THR A 478 -42.21 -87.38 18.85
CA THR A 478 -41.30 -88.51 18.56
C THR A 478 -41.90 -89.86 18.90
N ALA A 479 -43.13 -89.91 19.40
CA ALA A 479 -43.85 -91.14 19.70
C ALA A 479 -44.50 -91.69 18.41
N ASP A 480 -43.65 -92.06 17.45
CA ASP A 480 -43.99 -92.93 16.33
C ASP A 480 -43.49 -94.35 16.61
#